data_AF-A0A7Y4RHP7-F1
#
_entry.id   AF-A0A7Y4RHP7-F1
#
_cell.length_a   1.000
_cell.length_b   1.000
_cell.length_c   1.000
_cell.angle_alpha   90.00
_cell.angle_beta   90.00
_cell.angle_gamma   90.00
#
_symmetry.space_group_name_H-M   'P 1'
#
loop_
_entity.id
_entity.type
_entity.pdbx_description
1 polymer ?
#
loop_
_entity_poly.entity_id
_entity_poly.type
_entity_poly.pdbx_seq_one_letter_code
_entity_poly.pdbx_strand_id
1 'polypeptide(L)'
;MSEYLAELFIEVLLDGEDHAELDELTRQLKAEVEDLSVDSVEDVTNGSAPDGTKALDITIIGQMVVTLAPAIIPPLFELLKSWVERKPSTPVKIRVKVGKRTALIEYDPTKTSAQELEVLVKTLGKSLKA
;
A
#
# COMPACT_ATOMS: atom_id res chain seq x y z
N MET A 1 23.94 10.38 8.99
CA MET A 1 23.61 9.20 8.18
C MET A 1 22.29 9.53 7.54
N SER A 2 22.21 9.63 6.21
CA SER A 2 20.95 9.92 5.55
C SER A 2 20.02 8.74 5.75
N GLU A 3 18.93 8.94 6.48
CA GLU A 3 17.89 7.93 6.63
C GLU A 3 17.26 7.73 5.24
N TYR A 4 17.46 6.55 4.66
CA TYR A 4 16.91 6.21 3.35
C TYR A 4 15.42 5.91 3.52
N LEU A 5 14.57 6.89 3.29
CA LEU A 5 13.12 6.69 3.30
C LEU A 5 12.68 5.93 2.04
N ALA A 6 11.76 4.99 2.23
CA ALA A 6 11.10 4.26 1.18
C ALA A 6 9.73 4.90 0.93
N GLU A 7 9.40 5.11 -0.35
CA GLU A 7 8.10 5.57 -0.80
C GLU A 7 7.31 4.35 -1.31
N LEU A 8 6.16 4.09 -0.68
CA LEU A 8 5.24 3.01 -1.02
C LEU A 8 3.92 3.59 -1.49
N PHE A 9 3.47 3.20 -2.68
CA PHE A 9 2.14 3.51 -3.16
C PHE A 9 1.23 2.36 -2.78
N ILE A 10 0.22 2.63 -1.97
CA ILE A 10 -0.78 1.65 -1.55
C ILE A 10 -2.08 1.97 -2.29
N GLU A 11 -2.59 0.98 -3.01
CA GLU A 11 -3.89 1.04 -3.68
C GLU A 11 -4.81 -0.01 -3.06
N VAL A 12 -5.98 0.44 -2.62
CA VAL A 12 -7.09 -0.35 -2.07
C VAL A 12 -8.12 -0.51 -3.17
N LEU A 13 -8.54 -1.75 -3.42
CA LEU A 13 -9.50 -2.11 -4.45
C LEU A 13 -10.63 -2.91 -3.80
N LEU A 14 -11.86 -2.45 -4.05
CA LEU A 14 -13.08 -3.16 -3.67
C LEU A 14 -13.60 -3.95 -4.87
N ASP A 15 -14.11 -5.17 -4.66
CA ASP A 15 -14.88 -5.88 -5.68
C ASP A 15 -16.32 -5.34 -5.68
N GLY A 16 -16.56 -4.25 -6.42
CA GLY A 16 -17.85 -3.56 -6.49
C GLY A 16 -17.73 -2.08 -6.84
N GLU A 17 -18.86 -1.42 -7.09
CA GLU A 17 -18.94 0.02 -7.42
C GLU A 17 -19.28 0.89 -6.19
N ASP A 18 -19.05 0.38 -4.97
CA ASP A 18 -19.35 1.10 -3.73
C ASP A 18 -18.21 2.06 -3.34
N HIS A 19 -18.21 3.22 -3.99
CA HIS A 19 -17.22 4.27 -3.78
C HIS A 19 -17.21 4.84 -2.35
N ALA A 20 -18.36 4.81 -1.66
CA ALA A 20 -18.46 5.30 -0.28
C ALA A 20 -17.81 4.32 0.70
N GLU A 21 -18.05 3.02 0.52
CA GLU A 21 -17.36 1.98 1.29
C GLU A 21 -15.84 2.02 1.02
N LEU A 22 -15.42 2.14 -0.24
CA LEU A 22 -14.00 2.24 -0.58
C LEU A 22 -13.32 3.45 0.07
N ASP A 23 -13.96 4.62 0.05
CA ASP A 23 -13.46 5.83 0.71
C ASP A 23 -13.34 5.64 2.23
N GLU A 24 -14.36 5.05 2.87
CA GLU A 24 -14.34 4.78 4.31
C GLU A 24 -13.22 3.79 4.69
N LEU A 25 -13.05 2.74 3.90
CA LEU A 25 -11.99 1.74 4.07
C LEU A 25 -10.60 2.36 3.90
N THR A 26 -10.44 3.22 2.90
CA THR A 26 -9.18 3.92 2.63
C THR A 26 -8.81 4.82 3.80
N ARG A 27 -9.76 5.59 4.35
CA ARG A 27 -9.54 6.43 5.53
C ARG A 27 -9.20 5.60 6.78
N GLN A 28 -9.90 4.49 6.99
CA GLN A 28 -9.60 3.58 8.10
C GLN A 28 -8.18 3.03 8.00
N LEU A 29 -7.80 2.54 6.81
CA LEU A 29 -6.45 2.02 6.59
C LEU A 29 -5.40 3.12 6.79
N LYS A 30 -5.64 4.31 6.24
CA LYS A 30 -4.74 5.46 6.38
C LYS A 30 -4.45 5.76 7.84
N ALA A 31 -5.48 5.85 8.68
CA ALA A 31 -5.34 6.13 10.11
C ALA A 31 -4.50 5.06 10.83
N GLU A 32 -4.63 3.78 10.47
CA GLU A 32 -3.81 2.72 11.05
C GLU A 32 -2.36 2.76 10.54
N VAL A 33 -2.13 3.14 9.28
CA VAL A 33 -0.78 3.30 8.73
C VAL A 33 -0.07 4.49 9.37
N GLU A 34 -0.78 5.58 9.63
CA GLU A 34 -0.25 6.75 10.34
C GLU A 34 0.21 6.40 11.77
N ASP A 35 -0.42 5.41 12.42
CA ASP A 35 -0.03 4.93 13.76
C ASP A 35 1.31 4.17 13.77
N LEU A 36 1.75 3.64 12.62
CA LEU A 36 3.00 2.88 12.49
C LEU A 36 4.28 3.72 12.54
N SER A 37 4.21 4.99 12.95
CA SER A 37 5.34 5.92 12.97
C SER A 37 6.02 6.05 11.60
N VAL A 38 5.19 6.10 10.55
CA VAL A 38 5.63 6.43 9.19
C VAL A 38 6.01 7.92 9.12
N ASP A 39 6.79 8.29 8.11
CA ASP A 39 7.27 9.66 7.92
C ASP A 39 6.15 10.57 7.37
N SER A 40 5.40 10.09 6.37
CA SER A 40 4.28 10.82 5.79
C SER A 40 3.28 9.87 5.12
N VAL A 41 1.99 10.24 5.14
CA VAL A 41 0.94 9.57 4.37
C VAL A 41 0.15 10.61 3.57
N GLU A 42 0.28 10.56 2.26
CA GLU A 42 -0.35 11.50 1.33
C GLU A 42 -1.43 10.81 0.49
N ASP A 43 -2.59 11.44 0.35
CA ASP A 43 -3.65 10.95 -0.54
C ASP A 43 -3.27 11.25 -1.99
N VAL A 44 -3.50 10.30 -2.90
CA VAL A 44 -3.31 10.54 -4.33
C VAL A 44 -4.51 11.34 -4.85
N THR A 45 -4.53 12.64 -4.54
CA THR A 45 -5.57 13.56 -4.99
C THR A 45 -5.11 14.27 -6.27
N ASN A 46 -5.66 13.82 -7.40
CA ASN A 46 -5.67 14.55 -8.67
C ASN A 46 -4.30 15.06 -9.19
N GLY A 47 -3.60 14.22 -9.98
CA GLY A 47 -2.58 14.75 -10.90
C GLY A 47 -1.45 13.80 -11.32
N SER A 48 -1.11 12.82 -10.50
CA SER A 48 0.01 11.91 -10.80
C SER A 48 -0.29 10.49 -10.34
N ALA A 49 -1.24 9.84 -11.00
CA ALA A 49 -1.24 8.38 -10.99
C ALA A 49 0.07 7.94 -11.67
N PRO A 50 0.90 7.09 -11.04
CA PRO A 50 2.16 6.66 -11.64
C PRO A 50 1.91 5.94 -12.97
N ASP A 51 2.78 6.18 -13.97
CA ASP A 51 2.70 5.58 -15.29
C ASP A 51 2.45 4.05 -15.20
N GLY A 52 1.32 3.61 -15.75
CA GLY A 52 0.90 2.20 -15.76
C GLY A 52 -0.52 1.95 -15.27
N THR A 53 -1.12 2.88 -14.52
CA THR A 53 -2.54 2.79 -14.15
C THR A 53 -3.40 3.29 -15.31
N LYS A 54 -4.26 2.42 -15.87
CA LYS A 54 -5.27 2.84 -16.86
C LYS A 54 -6.27 3.76 -16.18
N ALA A 55 -5.94 5.05 -16.10
CA ALA A 55 -6.81 6.09 -15.58
C ALA A 55 -7.92 6.36 -16.62
N LEU A 56 -9.04 5.67 -16.47
CA LEU A 56 -10.33 6.21 -16.87
C LEU A 56 -10.79 7.12 -15.73
N ASP A 57 -11.17 8.35 -16.06
CA ASP A 57 -11.70 9.44 -15.21
C ASP A 57 -12.71 9.00 -14.14
N ILE A 58 -12.23 8.31 -13.12
CA ILE A 58 -12.98 7.91 -11.94
C ILE A 58 -12.13 8.41 -10.78
N THR A 59 -12.76 9.21 -9.93
CA THR A 59 -12.25 9.68 -8.64
C THR A 59 -11.30 8.64 -8.06
N ILE A 60 -10.03 9.02 -7.88
CA ILE A 60 -8.95 8.16 -7.41
C ILE A 60 -9.15 7.88 -5.91
N ILE A 61 -10.24 7.20 -5.58
CA ILE A 61 -10.56 6.73 -4.24
C ILE A 61 -9.83 5.40 -4.06
N GLY A 62 -9.17 5.20 -2.93
CA GLY A 62 -8.41 3.97 -2.68
C GLY A 62 -6.90 4.11 -2.74
N GLN A 63 -6.34 5.26 -3.11
CA GLN A 63 -4.88 5.38 -3.31
C GLN A 63 -4.23 6.32 -2.29
N MET A 64 -3.11 5.87 -1.71
CA MET A 64 -2.27 6.65 -0.80
C MET A 64 -0.79 6.39 -1.06
N VAL A 65 0.05 7.37 -0.78
CA VAL A 65 1.50 7.28 -0.79
C VAL A 65 1.99 7.34 0.64
N VAL A 66 2.81 6.37 1.03
CA VAL A 66 3.37 6.24 2.37
C VAL A 66 4.87 6.37 2.26
N THR A 67 5.44 7.36 2.93
CA THR A 67 6.88 7.52 3.11
C THR A 67 7.25 6.98 4.47
N LEU A 68 8.20 6.05 4.55
CA LEU A 68 8.60 5.42 5.81
C LEU A 68 10.04 4.94 5.81
N ALA A 69 10.61 4.75 6.99
CA ALA A 69 11.91 4.09 7.12
C ALA A 69 11.82 2.60 6.73
N PRO A 70 12.89 1.99 6.18
CA PRO A 70 12.88 0.59 5.74
C PRO A 70 12.57 -0.41 6.87
N ALA A 71 12.87 -0.02 8.11
CA ALA A 71 12.55 -0.80 9.30
C ALA A 71 11.04 -0.90 9.59
N ILE A 72 10.24 0.02 9.05
CA ILE A 72 8.78 0.09 9.21
C ILE A 72 8.07 -0.71 8.11
N ILE A 73 8.78 -1.18 7.07
CA ILE A 73 8.21 -2.00 6.00
C ILE A 73 7.61 -3.31 6.55
N PRO A 74 8.34 -4.14 7.32
CA PRO A 74 7.76 -5.36 7.89
C PRO A 74 6.48 -5.14 8.72
N PRO A 75 6.43 -4.22 9.71
CA PRO A 75 5.21 -4.00 10.48
C PRO A 75 4.06 -3.40 9.64
N LEU A 76 4.36 -2.62 8.59
CA LEU A 76 3.34 -2.15 7.64
C LEU A 76 2.65 -3.30 6.92
N PHE A 77 3.41 -4.25 6.38
CA PHE A 77 2.80 -5.39 5.69
C PHE A 77 2.01 -6.30 6.64
N GLU A 78 2.46 -6.47 7.87
CA GLU A 78 1.70 -7.20 8.91
C GLU A 78 0.40 -6.47 9.27
N LEU A 79 0.42 -5.13 9.33
CA LEU A 79 -0.79 -4.32 9.52
C LEU A 79 -1.76 -4.51 8.34
N LEU A 80 -1.28 -4.38 7.09
CA LEU A 80 -2.09 -4.54 5.89
C LEU A 80 -2.75 -5.92 5.84
N LYS A 81 -1.98 -6.97 6.15
CA LYS A 81 -2.48 -8.34 6.24
C LYS A 81 -3.59 -8.45 7.29
N SER A 82 -3.28 -8.01 8.52
CA SER A 82 -4.21 -8.08 9.63
C SER A 82 -5.49 -7.27 9.36
N TRP A 83 -5.38 -6.12 8.71
CA TRP A 83 -6.51 -5.27 8.35
C TRP A 83 -7.43 -5.96 7.35
N VAL A 84 -6.89 -6.63 6.33
CA VAL A 84 -7.70 -7.41 5.39
C VAL A 84 -8.32 -8.65 6.05
N GLU A 85 -7.57 -9.37 6.90
CA GLU A 85 -8.12 -10.51 7.64
C GLU A 85 -9.26 -10.10 8.60
N ARG A 86 -9.23 -8.87 9.13
CA ARG A 86 -10.30 -8.29 9.96
C ARG A 86 -11.57 -7.91 9.17
N LYS A 87 -11.55 -7.91 7.84
CA LYS A 87 -12.68 -7.52 6.97
C LYS A 87 -13.26 -8.74 6.23
N PRO A 88 -13.94 -9.68 6.92
CA PRO A 88 -14.41 -10.92 6.31
C PRO A 88 -15.57 -10.76 5.32
N SER A 89 -16.26 -9.61 5.32
CA SER A 89 -17.48 -9.39 4.53
C SER A 89 -17.25 -8.77 3.15
N THR A 90 -16.11 -8.13 2.93
CA THR A 90 -15.81 -7.45 1.65
C THR A 90 -14.43 -7.89 1.15
N PRO A 91 -14.31 -8.49 -0.05
CA PRO A 91 -13.02 -8.86 -0.60
C PRO A 91 -12.24 -7.60 -0.98
N VAL A 92 -11.35 -7.16 -0.08
CA VAL A 92 -10.47 -6.02 -0.32
C VAL A 92 -9.15 -6.53 -0.87
N LYS A 93 -8.73 -6.00 -2.02
CA LYS A 93 -7.39 -6.23 -2.57
C LYS A 93 -6.54 -5.00 -2.26
N ILE A 94 -5.31 -5.23 -1.86
CA ILE A 94 -4.32 -4.17 -1.68
C ILE A 94 -3.28 -4.34 -2.78
N ARG A 95 -2.64 -3.25 -3.21
CA ARG A 95 -1.48 -3.26 -4.09
C ARG A 95 -0.46 -2.31 -3.52
N VAL A 96 0.80 -2.73 -3.48
CA VAL A 96 1.89 -1.93 -2.88
C VAL A 96 3.03 -1.79 -3.88
N LYS A 97 3.26 -0.59 -4.40
CA LYS A 97 4.39 -0.30 -5.31
C LYS A 97 5.49 0.44 -4.58
N VAL A 98 6.75 0.12 -4.85
CA VAL A 98 7.90 0.70 -4.13
C VAL A 98 8.82 1.47 -5.06
N GLY A 99 8.98 2.77 -4.79
CA GLY A 99 9.96 3.66 -5.43
C GLY A 99 9.77 3.95 -6.93
N LYS A 100 10.70 4.76 -7.48
CA LYS A 100 10.73 5.22 -8.90
C LYS A 100 11.25 4.17 -9.90
N ARG A 101 11.87 3.09 -9.42
CA ARG A 101 12.23 1.91 -10.23
C ARG A 101 11.11 0.88 -10.04
N THR A 102 10.34 0.69 -11.10
CA THR A 102 9.06 0.01 -11.23
C THR A 102 9.06 -1.47 -10.77
N ALA A 103 9.36 -1.74 -9.51
CA ALA A 103 9.04 -3.02 -8.88
C ALA A 103 7.54 -3.00 -8.55
N LEU A 104 6.73 -3.43 -9.52
CA LEU A 104 5.32 -3.73 -9.30
C LEU A 104 5.25 -5.01 -8.47
N ILE A 105 5.10 -4.84 -7.16
CA ILE A 105 4.82 -5.93 -6.25
C ILE A 105 3.30 -5.90 -6.02
N GLU A 106 2.58 -6.75 -6.75
CA GLU A 106 1.19 -6.99 -6.39
C GLU A 106 1.16 -7.82 -5.10
N TYR A 107 0.79 -7.16 -4.01
CA TYR A 107 0.63 -7.77 -2.70
C TYR A 107 -0.85 -7.96 -2.42
N ASP A 108 -1.38 -9.16 -2.64
CA ASP A 108 -2.76 -9.49 -2.31
C ASP A 108 -2.79 -10.17 -0.93
N PRO A 109 -3.13 -9.46 0.16
CA PRO A 109 -3.11 -10.03 1.52
C PRO A 109 -4.00 -11.26 1.69
N THR A 110 -4.98 -11.48 0.80
CA THR A 110 -5.84 -12.68 0.82
C THR A 110 -5.16 -13.91 0.18
N LYS A 111 -4.12 -13.70 -0.64
CA LYS A 111 -3.42 -14.76 -1.40
C LYS A 111 -1.93 -14.88 -1.06
N THR A 112 -1.33 -13.85 -0.47
CA THR A 112 0.09 -13.80 -0.15
C THR A 112 0.36 -14.58 1.14
N SER A 113 1.12 -15.68 1.02
CA SER A 113 1.58 -16.45 2.18
C SER A 113 2.67 -15.68 2.94
N ALA A 114 2.92 -16.07 4.20
CA ALA A 114 4.02 -15.51 5.00
C ALA A 114 5.40 -15.65 4.31
N GLN A 115 5.60 -16.72 3.53
CA GLN A 115 6.83 -16.98 2.79
C GLN A 115 7.01 -16.00 1.62
N GLU A 116 5.93 -15.75 0.88
CA GLU A 116 5.93 -14.76 -0.20
C GLU A 116 6.15 -13.36 0.37
N LEU A 117 5.52 -13.03 1.50
CA LEU A 117 5.75 -11.77 2.21
C LEU A 117 7.22 -11.60 2.62
N GLU A 118 7.86 -12.63 3.18
CA GLU A 118 9.29 -12.61 3.50
C GLU A 118 10.16 -12.35 2.27
N VAL A 119 9.81 -12.92 1.11
CA VAL A 119 10.51 -12.71 -0.16
C VAL A 119 10.34 -11.26 -0.62
N LEU A 120 9.15 -10.68 -0.49
CA LEU A 120 8.89 -9.28 -0.81
C LEU A 120 9.72 -8.35 0.08
N VAL A 121 9.68 -8.54 1.40
CA VAL A 121 10.47 -7.75 2.35
C VAL A 121 11.97 -7.84 2.04
N LYS A 122 12.49 -9.05 1.73
CA LYS A 122 13.89 -9.24 1.34
C LYS A 122 14.22 -8.55 0.01
N THR A 123 13.30 -8.56 -0.94
CA THR A 123 13.47 -7.91 -2.26
C THR A 123 13.49 -6.39 -2.11
N LEU A 124 12.58 -5.83 -1.30
CA LEU A 124 12.54 -4.41 -0.97
C LEU A 124 13.79 -3.97 -0.22
N GLY A 125 14.20 -4.70 0.82
CA GLY A 125 15.41 -4.41 1.58
C GLY A 125 16.70 -4.46 0.76
N LYS A 126 16.75 -5.28 -0.30
CA LYS A 126 17.86 -5.27 -1.27
C LYS A 126 17.79 -4.07 -2.22
N SER A 127 16.61 -3.75 -2.74
CA SER A 127 16.43 -2.64 -3.69
C SER A 127 16.67 -1.26 -3.06
N LEU A 128 16.51 -1.13 -1.73
CA LEU A 128 16.78 0.10 -0.99
C LEU A 128 18.27 0.30 -0.66
N LYS A 129 19.07 -0.78 -0.71
CA LYS A 129 20.52 -0.75 -0.43
C LYS A 129 21.39 -0.58 -1.68
N ALA A 130 20.77 -0.55 -2.86
CA ALA A 130 21.43 -0.63 -4.17
C ALA A 130 21.53 0.73 -4.88
#